data_AF-U2ED74-F1
#
_entry.id   AF-U2ED74-F1
#
_cell.length_a   1.000
_cell.length_b   1.000
_cell.length_c   1.000
_cell.angle_alpha   90.00
_cell.angle_beta   90.00
_cell.angle_gamma   90.00
#
_symmetry.space_group_name_H-M   'P 1'
#
loop_
_entity.id
_entity.type
_entity.pdbx_description
1 polymer ?
#
loop_
_entity_poly.entity_id
_entity_poly.type
_entity_poly.pdbx_seq_one_letter_code
_entity_poly.pdbx_strand_id
1 'polypeptide(L)'
;MKFNRKIEIVFNHKTTLILDSQSQICNSLYNELLETINQEYKNNPKDATLLKGRNLRDLIPILKQSKPYLKTVYSSPLKNVAFRLLDAFKEFFKGERGYPKFRAQKRKWFSLLYDEPFKGYKLKDRQLLLSLGKDKHNKQIKINGVLKGNLNL
;
A
#
# COMPACT_ATOMS: atom_id res chain seq x y z
N MET A 1 15.80 0.68 -23.78
CA MET A 1 16.18 -0.17 -22.63
C MET A 1 15.55 0.40 -21.37
N LYS A 2 14.76 -0.38 -20.61
CA LYS A 2 14.23 0.05 -19.30
C LYS A 2 15.16 -0.47 -18.20
N PHE A 3 15.71 0.41 -17.37
CA PHE A 3 16.55 0.03 -16.24
C PHE A 3 15.89 0.44 -14.93
N ASN A 4 16.00 -0.41 -13.90
CA ASN A 4 15.52 -0.12 -12.56
C ASN A 4 16.65 0.54 -11.77
N ARG A 5 16.37 1.66 -11.12
CA ARG A 5 17.34 2.35 -10.26
C ARG A 5 16.84 2.44 -8.83
N LYS A 6 17.70 2.07 -7.88
CA LYS A 6 17.47 2.28 -6.45
C LYS A 6 18.19 3.56 -6.05
N ILE A 7 17.45 4.50 -5.47
CA ILE A 7 17.99 5.77 -4.96
C ILE A 7 17.42 5.97 -3.55
N GLU A 8 18.29 6.25 -2.60
CA GLU A 8 17.88 6.62 -1.25
C GLU A 8 17.27 8.04 -1.27
N ILE A 9 16.15 8.20 -0.56
CA ILE A 9 15.51 9.50 -0.38
C ILE A 9 15.61 9.87 1.10
N VAL A 10 16.17 11.04 1.37
CA VAL A 10 16.27 11.61 2.70
C VAL A 10 15.02 12.44 2.97
N PHE A 11 14.38 12.15 4.09
CA PHE A 11 13.23 12.88 4.60
C PHE A 11 13.57 13.53 5.92
N ASN A 12 12.93 14.66 6.25
CA ASN A 12 13.03 15.21 7.60
C ASN A 12 12.32 14.29 8.61
N HIS A 13 12.56 14.53 9.89
CA HIS A 13 12.00 13.70 10.98
C HIS A 13 10.46 13.62 10.93
N LYS A 14 9.78 14.75 10.78
CA LYS A 14 8.31 14.81 10.70
C LYS A 14 7.77 13.99 9.53
N THR A 15 8.39 14.10 8.36
CA THR A 15 7.99 13.33 7.17
C THR A 15 8.23 11.85 7.35
N THR A 16 9.30 11.46 8.03
CA THR A 16 9.59 10.06 8.36
C THR A 16 8.49 9.45 9.24
N LEU A 17 8.04 10.18 10.27
CA LEU A 17 6.92 9.74 11.12
C LEU A 17 5.60 9.59 10.33
N ILE A 18 5.33 10.53 9.43
CA ILE A 18 4.15 10.47 8.54
C ILE A 18 4.22 9.22 7.66
N LEU A 19 5.36 8.99 7.01
CA LEU A 19 5.59 7.83 6.15
C LEU A 19 5.47 6.50 6.91
N ASP A 20 5.99 6.44 8.13
CA ASP A 20 5.79 5.28 9.02
C ASP A 20 4.31 5.04 9.31
N SER A 21 3.55 6.10 9.59
CA SER A 21 2.11 6.00 9.79
C SER A 21 1.39 5.48 8.53
N GLN A 22 1.81 5.88 7.33
CA GLN A 22 1.27 5.33 6.06
C GLN A 22 1.53 3.82 5.95
N SER A 23 2.76 3.39 6.24
CA SER A 23 3.17 1.98 6.24
C SER A 23 2.35 1.16 7.24
N GLN A 24 2.15 1.69 8.46
CA GLN A 24 1.33 1.05 9.49
C GLN A 24 -0.13 0.90 9.04
N ILE A 25 -0.72 1.92 8.39
CA ILE A 25 -2.08 1.84 7.85
C ILE A 25 -2.18 0.75 6.77
N CYS A 26 -1.19 0.63 5.88
CA CYS A 26 -1.15 -0.45 4.90
C CYS A 26 -1.05 -1.84 5.56
N ASN A 27 -0.30 -2.00 6.64
CA ASN A 27 -0.26 -3.25 7.41
C ASN A 27 -1.62 -3.57 8.05
N SER A 28 -2.29 -2.57 8.62
CA SER A 28 -3.63 -2.74 9.20
C SER A 28 -4.64 -3.18 8.14
N LEU A 29 -4.64 -2.52 6.98
CA LEU A 29 -5.49 -2.93 5.85
C LEU A 29 -5.16 -4.36 5.39
N TYR A 30 -3.89 -4.72 5.31
CA TYR A 30 -3.47 -6.08 4.93
C TYR A 30 -4.08 -7.12 5.87
N ASN A 31 -3.96 -6.89 7.18
CA ASN A 31 -4.47 -7.79 8.21
C ASN A 31 -5.99 -7.91 8.16
N GLU A 32 -6.68 -6.79 7.94
CA GLU A 32 -8.13 -6.78 7.83
C GLU A 32 -8.63 -7.54 6.60
N LEU A 33 -7.97 -7.36 5.45
CA LEU A 33 -8.29 -8.10 4.24
C LEU A 33 -8.02 -9.60 4.41
N LEU A 34 -6.90 -9.96 5.06
CA LEU A 34 -6.58 -11.36 5.37
C LEU A 34 -7.63 -11.98 6.29
N GLU A 35 -8.05 -11.26 7.33
CA GLU A 35 -9.11 -11.72 8.24
C GLU A 35 -10.44 -11.91 7.50
N THR A 36 -10.78 -10.98 6.61
CA THR A 36 -12.02 -11.06 5.81
C THR A 36 -12.00 -12.30 4.91
N ILE A 37 -10.86 -12.62 4.29
CA ILE A 37 -10.68 -13.85 3.50
C ILE A 37 -10.82 -15.08 4.39
N ASN A 38 -10.17 -15.10 5.57
CA ASN A 38 -10.27 -16.22 6.51
C ASN A 38 -11.73 -16.49 6.90
N GLN A 39 -12.48 -15.43 7.18
CA GLN A 39 -13.89 -15.51 7.54
C GLN A 39 -14.77 -16.00 6.37
N GLU A 40 -14.52 -15.53 5.14
CA GLU A 40 -15.22 -16.00 3.95
C GLU A 40 -15.02 -17.52 3.76
N TYR A 41 -13.77 -17.98 3.81
CA TYR A 41 -13.45 -19.40 3.66
C TYR A 41 -13.95 -20.26 4.82
N LYS A 42 -13.99 -19.72 6.04
CA LYS A 42 -14.53 -20.44 7.20
C LYS A 42 -16.05 -20.62 7.11
N ASN A 43 -16.76 -19.58 6.69
CA ASN A 43 -18.22 -19.57 6.72
C ASN A 43 -18.84 -20.15 5.44
N ASN A 44 -18.30 -19.79 4.26
CA ASN A 44 -18.87 -20.14 2.96
C ASN A 44 -17.78 -20.56 1.96
N PRO A 45 -17.04 -21.67 2.21
CA PRO A 45 -15.88 -22.04 1.39
C PRO A 45 -16.21 -22.30 -0.08
N LYS A 46 -17.40 -22.84 -0.38
CA LYS A 46 -17.83 -23.15 -1.76
C LYS A 46 -18.11 -21.91 -2.60
N ASP A 47 -18.52 -20.82 -1.93
CA ASP A 47 -18.88 -19.55 -2.57
C ASP A 47 -17.80 -18.49 -2.42
N ALA A 48 -16.61 -18.87 -1.93
CA ALA A 48 -15.52 -17.93 -1.72
C ALA A 48 -15.13 -17.24 -3.05
N THR A 49 -15.22 -15.91 -3.07
CA THR A 49 -14.98 -15.10 -4.26
C THR A 49 -14.00 -13.97 -4.03
N LEU A 50 -13.59 -13.65 -2.80
CA LEU A 50 -12.72 -12.50 -2.54
C LEU A 50 -11.36 -12.62 -3.24
N LEU A 51 -10.84 -13.84 -3.36
CA LEU A 51 -9.58 -14.12 -4.07
C LEU A 51 -9.74 -14.15 -5.61
N LYS A 52 -10.93 -13.91 -6.15
CA LYS A 52 -11.18 -13.89 -7.61
C LYS A 52 -11.08 -12.46 -8.14
N GLY A 53 -10.39 -12.31 -9.29
CA GLY A 53 -10.34 -11.06 -10.04
C GLY A 53 -9.86 -9.87 -9.20
N ARG A 54 -10.75 -8.88 -9.03
CA ARG A 54 -10.47 -7.63 -8.30
C ARG A 54 -11.29 -7.47 -7.03
N ASN A 55 -12.01 -8.50 -6.60
CA ASN A 55 -12.98 -8.44 -5.50
C ASN A 55 -12.34 -7.91 -4.21
N LEU A 56 -11.17 -8.44 -3.82
CA LEU A 56 -10.44 -7.97 -2.65
C LEU A 56 -10.05 -6.48 -2.71
N ARG A 57 -9.66 -5.98 -3.90
CA ARG A 57 -9.34 -4.55 -4.11
C ARG A 57 -10.60 -3.69 -3.99
N ASP A 58 -11.73 -4.20 -4.45
CA ASP A 58 -13.00 -3.49 -4.50
C ASP A 58 -13.69 -3.38 -3.14
N LEU A 59 -13.19 -4.11 -2.13
CA LEU A 59 -13.51 -3.84 -0.73
C LEU A 59 -12.92 -2.52 -0.22
N ILE A 60 -11.79 -2.04 -0.76
CA ILE A 60 -11.09 -0.86 -0.24
C ILE A 60 -11.98 0.41 -0.25
N PRO A 61 -12.71 0.74 -1.33
CA PRO A 61 -13.68 1.83 -1.32
C PRO A 61 -14.76 1.70 -0.23
N ILE A 62 -15.25 0.48 0.04
CA ILE A 62 -16.24 0.21 1.07
C ILE A 62 -15.63 0.43 2.45
N LEU A 63 -14.45 -0.14 2.70
CA LEU A 63 -13.72 0.03 3.95
C LEU A 63 -13.40 1.50 4.24
N LYS A 64 -13.15 2.33 3.23
CA LYS A 64 -12.94 3.77 3.42
C LYS A 64 -14.16 4.50 3.99
N GLN A 65 -15.36 3.95 3.84
CA GLN A 65 -16.58 4.55 4.40
C GLN A 65 -16.63 4.33 5.91
N SER A 66 -16.38 3.11 6.38
CA SER A 66 -16.34 2.77 7.81
C SER A 66 -15.02 3.15 8.49
N LYS A 67 -13.92 3.26 7.74
CA LYS A 67 -12.56 3.54 8.24
C LYS A 67 -11.94 4.74 7.52
N PRO A 68 -12.34 5.97 7.89
CA PRO A 68 -11.87 7.19 7.21
C PRO A 68 -10.36 7.38 7.22
N TYR A 69 -9.63 6.81 8.19
CA TYR A 69 -8.16 6.89 8.24
C TYR A 69 -7.50 6.27 6.99
N LEU A 70 -8.13 5.31 6.32
CA LEU A 70 -7.64 4.77 5.05
C LEU A 70 -7.59 5.83 3.95
N LYS A 71 -8.39 6.90 4.03
CA LYS A 71 -8.34 8.01 3.07
C LYS A 71 -7.06 8.82 3.16
N THR A 72 -6.31 8.73 4.26
CA THR A 72 -5.04 9.43 4.47
C THR A 72 -3.87 8.84 3.70
N VAL A 73 -4.02 7.62 3.17
CA VAL A 73 -3.05 6.96 2.29
C VAL A 73 -3.43 7.13 0.83
N TYR A 74 -2.42 7.31 -0.04
CA TYR A 74 -2.67 7.42 -1.47
C TYR A 74 -3.32 6.14 -2.02
N SER A 75 -4.08 6.27 -3.11
CA SER A 75 -4.88 5.17 -3.65
C SER A 75 -4.01 4.01 -4.14
N SER A 76 -2.86 4.29 -4.73
CA SER A 76 -1.96 3.28 -5.29
C SER A 76 -1.37 2.32 -4.23
N PRO A 77 -0.77 2.81 -3.11
CA PRO A 77 -0.35 1.92 -2.03
C PRO A 77 -1.47 1.04 -1.48
N LEU A 78 -2.68 1.57 -1.29
CA LEU A 78 -3.81 0.79 -0.77
C LEU A 78 -4.22 -0.32 -1.73
N LYS A 79 -4.36 -0.04 -3.03
CA LYS A 79 -4.68 -1.07 -4.03
C LYS A 79 -3.61 -2.17 -4.04
N ASN A 80 -2.34 -1.78 -3.89
CA ASN A 80 -1.21 -2.71 -3.82
C ASN A 80 -1.22 -3.60 -2.58
N VAL A 81 -1.90 -3.21 -1.48
CA VAL A 81 -2.15 -4.11 -0.35
C VAL A 81 -2.95 -5.33 -0.81
N ALA A 82 -4.08 -5.09 -1.49
CA ALA A 82 -4.93 -6.18 -1.99
C ALA A 82 -4.21 -7.03 -3.05
N PHE A 83 -3.48 -6.41 -3.99
CA PHE A 83 -2.74 -7.16 -5.02
C PHE A 83 -1.65 -8.04 -4.43
N ARG A 84 -0.84 -7.52 -3.51
CA ARG A 84 0.21 -8.32 -2.85
C ARG A 84 -0.35 -9.47 -2.02
N LEU A 85 -1.49 -9.26 -1.37
CA LEU A 85 -2.16 -10.33 -0.62
C LEU A 85 -2.71 -11.39 -1.57
N LEU A 86 -3.35 -10.99 -2.67
CA LEU A 86 -3.83 -11.90 -3.70
C LEU A 86 -2.68 -12.73 -4.30
N ASP A 87 -1.55 -12.11 -4.61
CA ASP A 87 -0.38 -12.82 -5.14
C ASP A 87 0.22 -13.80 -4.11
N ALA A 88 0.25 -13.43 -2.83
CA ALA A 88 0.68 -14.34 -1.77
C ALA A 88 -0.23 -15.58 -1.67
N PHE A 89 -1.55 -15.42 -1.85
CA PHE A 89 -2.48 -16.55 -1.95
C PHE A 89 -2.27 -17.38 -3.20
N LYS A 90 -2.01 -16.77 -4.37
CA LYS A 90 -1.69 -17.50 -5.60
C LYS A 90 -0.45 -18.38 -5.42
N GLU A 91 0.62 -17.84 -4.85
CA GLU A 91 1.85 -18.58 -4.55
C GLU A 91 1.61 -19.69 -3.52
N PHE A 92 0.76 -19.44 -2.52
CA PHE A 92 0.34 -20.46 -1.54
C PHE A 92 -0.38 -21.64 -2.22
N PHE A 93 -1.36 -21.37 -3.08
CA PHE A 93 -2.10 -22.44 -3.78
C PHE A 93 -1.23 -23.23 -4.77
N LYS A 94 -0.14 -22.65 -5.26
CA LYS A 94 0.87 -23.36 -6.05
C LYS A 94 1.84 -24.20 -5.21
N GLY A 95 1.79 -24.10 -3.89
CA GLY A 95 2.76 -24.73 -2.99
C GLY A 95 4.14 -24.08 -2.98
N GLU A 96 4.29 -22.89 -3.59
CA GLU A 96 5.58 -22.18 -3.69
C GLU A 96 5.91 -21.41 -2.40
N ARG A 97 4.88 -21.02 -1.64
CA ARG A 97 5.03 -20.32 -0.36
C ARG A 97 4.03 -20.82 0.69
N GLY A 98 4.36 -20.58 1.95
CA GLY A 98 3.41 -20.82 3.05
C GLY A 98 2.25 -19.83 3.04
N TYR A 99 1.23 -20.15 3.85
CA TYR A 99 0.03 -19.33 4.01
C TYR A 99 0.36 -17.88 4.39
N PRO A 100 -0.34 -16.86 3.83
CA PRO A 100 -0.14 -15.46 4.20
C PRO A 100 -0.31 -15.21 5.69
N LYS A 101 0.61 -14.45 6.30
CA LYS A 101 0.61 -14.19 7.75
C LYS A 101 0.26 -12.75 8.05
N PHE A 102 -0.41 -12.54 9.18
CA PHE A 102 -0.63 -11.20 9.74
C PHE A 102 0.70 -10.44 9.88
N ARG A 103 0.65 -9.15 9.56
CA ARG A 103 1.78 -8.23 9.61
C ARG A 103 1.79 -7.48 10.93
N ALA A 104 2.94 -7.46 11.60
CA ALA A 104 3.16 -6.65 12.78
C ALA A 104 3.24 -5.17 12.37
N GLN A 105 2.28 -4.35 12.81
CA GLN A 105 2.12 -2.95 12.39
C GLN A 105 3.41 -2.13 12.51
N LYS A 106 4.05 -2.14 13.69
CA LYS A 106 5.21 -1.29 14.01
C LYS A 106 6.58 -1.90 13.67
N ARG A 107 6.65 -3.20 13.38
CA ARG A 107 7.93 -3.92 13.15
C ARG A 107 8.23 -4.19 11.68
N LYS A 108 7.22 -4.13 10.81
CA LYS A 108 7.38 -4.47 9.39
C LYS A 108 7.01 -3.29 8.52
N TRP A 109 7.98 -2.71 7.82
CA TRP A 109 7.70 -1.71 6.80
C TRP A 109 6.82 -2.27 5.68
N PHE A 110 5.80 -1.53 5.26
CA PHE A 110 5.02 -1.81 4.06
C PHE A 110 5.46 -0.85 2.95
N SER A 111 6.05 -1.39 1.88
CA SER A 111 6.53 -0.58 0.76
C SER A 111 5.37 0.14 0.06
N LEU A 112 5.40 1.47 0.10
CA LEU A 112 4.43 2.35 -0.54
C LEU A 112 4.73 2.40 -2.05
N LEU A 113 3.96 1.66 -2.84
CA LEU A 113 4.12 1.66 -4.31
C LEU A 113 3.27 2.75 -4.94
N TYR A 114 3.86 3.49 -5.87
CA TYR A 114 3.21 4.44 -6.76
C TYR A 114 3.38 3.90 -8.18
N ASP A 115 2.36 3.21 -8.67
CA ASP A 115 2.37 2.40 -9.90
C ASP A 115 2.12 3.21 -11.19
N GLU A 116 1.54 4.40 -11.10
CA GLU A 116 1.22 5.24 -12.25
C GLU A 116 2.26 6.38 -12.41
N PRO A 117 2.95 6.47 -13.57
CA PRO A 117 3.85 7.58 -13.87
C PRO A 117 3.14 8.92 -13.71
N PHE A 118 3.83 9.90 -13.12
CA PHE A 118 3.33 11.26 -12.91
C PHE A 118 2.07 11.38 -12.02
N LYS A 119 1.64 10.31 -11.36
CA LYS A 119 0.53 10.33 -10.40
C LYS A 119 1.02 10.02 -8.99
N GLY A 120 0.63 10.89 -8.07
CA GLY A 120 0.98 10.73 -6.66
C GLY A 120 2.39 11.16 -6.30
N TYR A 121 3.26 11.44 -7.27
CA TYR A 121 4.57 12.04 -7.01
C TYR A 121 5.01 12.98 -8.15
N LYS A 122 5.92 13.90 -7.83
CA LYS A 122 6.65 14.73 -8.79
C LYS A 122 8.12 14.73 -8.41
N LEU A 123 8.98 14.57 -9.41
CA LEU A 123 10.42 14.68 -9.27
C LEU A 123 10.90 15.89 -10.07
N LYS A 124 11.69 16.75 -9.44
CA LYS A 124 12.41 17.85 -10.10
C LYS A 124 13.82 17.87 -9.54
N ASP A 125 14.81 17.65 -10.39
CA ASP A 125 16.20 17.49 -10.01
C ASP A 125 16.38 16.38 -8.95
N ARG A 126 16.77 16.76 -7.73
CA ARG A 126 16.85 15.87 -6.56
C ARG A 126 15.64 15.98 -5.63
N GLN A 127 14.69 16.85 -5.91
CA GLN A 127 13.53 17.06 -5.03
C GLN A 127 12.38 16.13 -5.42
N LEU A 128 11.90 15.38 -4.44
CA LEU A 128 10.68 14.60 -4.52
C LEU A 128 9.55 15.31 -3.77
N LEU A 129 8.47 15.59 -4.47
CA LEU A 129 7.18 15.94 -3.88
C LEU A 129 6.27 14.70 -3.97
N LEU A 130 5.94 14.11 -2.83
CA LEU A 130 5.08 12.93 -2.74
C LEU A 130 3.69 13.33 -2.22
N SER A 131 2.66 12.93 -2.93
CA SER A 131 1.27 13.06 -2.50
C SER A 131 0.86 11.80 -1.74
N LEU A 132 0.30 11.98 -0.55
CA LEU A 132 -0.27 10.89 0.24
C LEU A 132 -1.78 10.80 -0.03
N GLY A 133 -2.61 10.43 0.94
CA GLY A 133 -4.06 10.58 0.81
C GLY A 133 -4.53 11.98 1.19
N LYS A 134 -5.77 12.06 1.65
CA LYS A 134 -6.42 13.31 2.06
C LYS A 134 -6.58 13.38 3.58
N ASP A 135 -6.52 14.59 4.11
CA ASP A 135 -6.82 14.86 5.51
C ASP A 135 -8.33 14.89 5.79
N LYS A 136 -8.70 15.20 7.05
CA LYS A 136 -10.09 15.33 7.50
C LYS A 136 -10.88 16.43 6.79
N HIS A 137 -10.20 17.40 6.17
CA HIS A 137 -10.80 18.49 5.40
C HIS A 137 -10.80 18.19 3.88
N ASN A 138 -10.56 16.93 3.49
CA ASN A 138 -10.48 16.49 2.09
C ASN A 138 -9.34 17.17 1.31
N LYS A 139 -8.35 17.76 1.99
CA LYS A 139 -7.17 18.37 1.38
C LYS A 139 -6.08 17.32 1.17
N GLN A 140 -5.48 17.34 -0.01
CA GLN A 140 -4.39 16.45 -0.39
C GLN A 140 -3.15 16.67 0.49
N ILE A 141 -2.72 15.65 1.21
CA ILE A 141 -1.50 15.68 2.01
C ILE A 141 -0.31 15.54 1.06
N LYS A 142 0.72 16.37 1.26
CA LYS A 142 1.95 16.38 0.47
C LYS A 142 3.16 16.43 1.39
N ILE A 143 4.20 15.69 1.04
CA ILE A 143 5.47 15.66 1.76
C ILE A 143 6.63 15.80 0.79
N ASN A 144 7.76 16.33 1.27
CA ASN A 144 8.96 16.53 0.46
C ASN A 144 10.08 15.61 0.93
N GLY A 145 10.87 15.11 -0.02
CA GLY A 145 12.11 14.39 0.22
C GLY A 145 13.18 14.83 -0.76
N VAL A 146 14.44 14.49 -0.46
CA VAL A 146 15.60 14.80 -1.31
C VAL A 146 16.32 13.52 -1.64
N LEU A 147 16.55 13.27 -2.93
CA LEU A 147 17.32 12.13 -3.41
C LEU A 147 18.81 12.32 -3.05
N LYS A 148 19.44 11.28 -2.50
CA LYS A 148 20.89 11.28 -2.22
C LYS A 148 21.77 11.22 -3.47
N GLY A 149 21.20 10.92 -4.64
CA GLY A 149 21.90 10.89 -5.92
C GLY A 149 21.13 11.63 -7.00
N ASN A 150 21.82 12.00 -8.09
CA ASN A 150 21.21 12.69 -9.23
C ASN A 150 20.41 11.73 -10.09
N LEU A 151 19.23 12.15 -10.52
CA LEU A 151 18.48 11.56 -11.62
C LEU A 151 19.11 12.04 -12.94
N ASN A 152 20.20 11.41 -13.37
CA ASN A 152 20.60 11.48 -14.77
C ASN A 152 19.56 10.66 -15.55
N LEU A 153 18.49 11.33 -15.99
CA LEU A 153 17.43 10.76 -16.83
C LEU A 153 17.83 10.87 -18.29
#